data_AF-A0A965GEA5-F1
#
_entry.id   AF-A0A965GEA5-F1
#
_cell.length_a   1.000
_cell.length_b   1.000
_cell.length_c   1.000
_cell.angle_alpha   90.00
_cell.angle_beta   90.00
_cell.angle_gamma   90.00
#
_symmetry.space_group_name_H-M   'P 1'
#
loop_
_entity.id
_entity.type
_entity.pdbx_description
1 polymer ?
#
loop_
_entity_poly.entity_id
_entity_poly.type
_entity_poly.pdbx_seq_one_letter_code
_entity_poly.pdbx_strand_id
1 'polypeptide(L)'
;MASKSKTKNADGQNAMSLIEHLAELRMRLIRSILAVALGAAGVLAFYDPVLQFLTKPYRDLCASRPDFKCDGSLFALGPLDGLSARMKIAGYGGLILALPVLL
;
A
#
# COMPACT_ATOMS: atom_id res chain seq x y z
N MET A 1 -57.08 12.27 36.36
CA MET A 1 -55.89 12.91 35.77
C MET A 1 -54.92 11.83 35.33
N ALA A 2 -55.01 11.37 34.08
CA ALA A 2 -54.15 10.31 33.54
C ALA A 2 -53.01 10.96 32.74
N SER A 3 -51.84 11.09 33.35
CA SER A 3 -50.62 11.53 32.65
C SER A 3 -50.11 10.38 31.79
N LYS A 4 -50.35 10.47 30.48
CA LYS A 4 -49.95 9.48 29.48
C LYS A 4 -48.45 9.63 29.25
N SER A 5 -47.67 8.75 29.88
CA SER A 5 -46.23 8.62 29.63
C SER A 5 -46.00 8.32 28.15
N LYS A 6 -45.45 9.30 27.43
CA LYS A 6 -45.03 9.18 26.04
C LYS A 6 -43.66 8.54 26.04
N THR A 7 -43.61 7.21 26.02
CA THR A 7 -42.39 6.43 25.78
C THR A 7 -41.88 6.80 24.39
N LYS A 8 -40.93 7.74 24.32
CA LYS A 8 -40.08 7.92 23.16
C LYS A 8 -39.26 6.64 23.02
N ASN A 9 -39.56 5.85 22.00
CA ASN A 9 -38.69 4.77 21.57
C ASN A 9 -37.33 5.37 21.24
N ALA A 10 -36.38 5.18 22.14
CA ALA A 10 -34.99 5.56 22.00
C ALA A 10 -34.19 4.34 21.54
N ASP A 11 -34.61 3.71 20.44
CA ASP A 11 -33.83 2.71 19.71
C ASP A 11 -33.40 3.31 18.38
N GLY A 12 -32.65 4.40 18.48
CA GLY A 12 -31.97 5.06 17.36
C GLY A 12 -30.54 4.55 17.19
N GLN A 13 -30.29 3.27 17.45
CA GLN A 13 -28.98 2.65 17.25
C GLN A 13 -29.01 1.86 15.96
N ASN A 14 -28.70 2.54 14.84
CA ASN A 14 -28.00 2.02 13.67
C ASN A 14 -28.16 0.50 13.39
N ALA A 15 -29.37 0.02 13.13
CA ALA A 15 -29.53 -1.27 12.47
C ALA A 15 -29.23 -1.08 10.98
N MET A 16 -27.96 -0.82 10.64
CA MET A 16 -27.53 -0.89 9.24
C MET A 16 -27.83 -2.29 8.74
N SER A 17 -28.54 -2.41 7.62
CA SER A 17 -28.76 -3.71 7.00
C SER A 17 -27.42 -4.28 6.52
N LEU A 18 -27.29 -5.61 6.45
CA LEU A 18 -26.06 -6.24 5.90
C LEU A 18 -25.70 -5.71 4.50
N ILE A 19 -26.71 -5.32 3.72
CA ILE A 19 -26.57 -4.72 2.39
C ILE A 19 -25.89 -3.35 2.47
N GLU A 20 -26.17 -2.57 3.51
CA GLU A 20 -25.62 -1.23 3.73
C GLU A 20 -24.15 -1.29 4.15
N HIS A 21 -23.80 -2.26 5.00
CA HIS A 21 -22.41 -2.56 5.37
C HIS A 21 -21.56 -3.00 4.16
N LEU A 22 -22.14 -3.84 3.28
CA LEU A 22 -21.50 -4.25 2.02
C LEU A 22 -21.34 -3.09 1.03
N ALA A 23 -22.30 -2.16 0.98
CA ALA A 23 -22.21 -0.97 0.13
C ALA A 23 -21.09 -0.03 0.56
N GLU A 24 -20.89 0.13 1.88
CA GLU A 24 -19.78 0.89 2.44
C GLU A 24 -18.42 0.23 2.13
N LEU A 25 -18.33 -1.10 2.28
CA LEU A 25 -17.12 -1.85 1.94
C LEU A 25 -16.74 -1.70 0.46
N ARG A 26 -17.71 -1.74 -0.46
CA ARG A 26 -17.46 -1.55 -1.91
C ARG A 26 -16.86 -0.18 -2.19
N MET A 27 -17.41 0.87 -1.59
CA MET A 27 -16.94 2.24 -1.79
C MET A 27 -15.50 2.42 -1.27
N ARG A 28 -15.20 1.84 -0.10
CA ARG A 28 -13.85 1.83 0.47
C ARG A 28 -12.88 1.05 -0.45
N LEU A 29 -13.27 -0.14 -0.90
CA LEU A 29 -12.45 -0.97 -1.77
C LEU A 29 -12.06 -0.26 -3.08
N ILE A 30 -13.00 0.40 -3.74
CA ILE A 30 -12.73 1.14 -4.99
C ILE A 30 -11.72 2.27 -4.74
N ARG A 31 -11.90 3.04 -3.67
CA ARG A 31 -10.98 4.13 -3.30
C ARG A 31 -9.60 3.60 -2.95
N SER A 32 -9.52 2.50 -2.22
CA SER A 32 -8.28 1.83 -1.87
C SER A 32 -7.51 1.33 -3.10
N ILE A 33 -8.19 0.69 -4.04
CA ILE A 33 -7.57 0.22 -5.29
C ILE A 33 -7.05 1.41 -6.10
N LEU A 34 -7.82 2.49 -6.22
CA LEU A 34 -7.38 3.71 -6.90
C LEU A 34 -6.16 4.34 -6.20
N ALA A 35 -6.16 4.40 -4.88
CA ALA A 35 -5.02 4.92 -4.12
C ALA A 35 -3.75 4.09 -4.33
N VAL A 36 -3.86 2.76 -4.28
CA VAL A 36 -2.73 1.85 -4.57
C VAL A 36 -2.25 2.02 -6.00
N ALA A 37 -3.15 2.11 -6.99
CA ALA A 37 -2.78 2.28 -8.39
C ALA A 37 -2.03 3.60 -8.63
N LEU A 38 -2.51 4.70 -8.03
CA LEU A 38 -1.85 6.00 -8.11
C LEU A 38 -0.50 6.00 -7.38
N GLY A 39 -0.44 5.40 -6.19
CA GLY A 39 0.81 5.23 -5.44
C GLY A 39 1.83 4.40 -6.20
N ALA A 40 1.40 3.29 -6.81
CA ALA A 40 2.26 2.42 -7.61
C ALA A 40 2.76 3.13 -8.87
N ALA A 41 1.89 3.87 -9.57
CA ALA A 41 2.29 4.70 -10.71
C ALA A 41 3.32 5.78 -10.32
N GLY A 42 3.13 6.42 -9.16
CA GLY A 42 4.09 7.37 -8.59
C GLY A 42 5.45 6.73 -8.32
N VAL A 43 5.49 5.60 -7.61
CA VAL A 43 6.74 4.88 -7.33
C VAL A 43 7.41 4.39 -8.60
N LEU A 44 6.63 3.93 -9.60
CA LEU A 44 7.16 3.51 -10.89
C LEU A 44 7.84 4.68 -11.62
N ALA A 45 7.27 5.89 -11.57
CA ALA A 45 7.87 7.09 -12.14
C ALA A 45 9.19 7.48 -11.45
N PHE A 46 9.32 7.19 -10.16
CA PHE A 46 10.54 7.42 -9.36
C PHE A 46 11.31 6.12 -9.09
N TYR A 47 11.29 5.15 -10.02
CA TYR A 47 11.92 3.84 -9.82
C TYR A 47 13.43 3.93 -9.57
N ASP A 48 14.15 4.70 -10.37
CA ASP A 48 15.63 4.79 -10.28
C ASP A 48 16.13 5.27 -8.91
N PRO A 49 15.61 6.38 -8.32
CA PRO A 49 16.05 6.79 -6.98
C PRO A 49 15.64 5.79 -5.89
N VAL A 50 14.48 5.12 -6.02
CA VAL A 50 14.05 4.09 -5.06
C VAL A 50 14.98 2.87 -5.13
N LEU A 51 15.39 2.44 -6.32
CA LEU A 51 16.34 1.35 -6.51
C LEU A 51 17.72 1.70 -5.94
N GLN A 52 18.19 2.93 -6.14
CA GLN A 52 19.44 3.41 -5.54
C GLN A 52 19.38 3.41 -4.01
N PHE A 53 18.27 3.84 -3.43
CA PHE A 53 18.06 3.78 -1.99
C PHE A 53 18.12 2.35 -1.45
N LEU A 54 17.44 1.41 -2.12
CA LEU A 54 17.43 -0.02 -1.76
C LEU A 54 18.81 -0.68 -1.91
N THR A 55 19.61 -0.26 -2.89
CA THR A 55 20.94 -0.84 -3.17
C THR A 55 22.08 -0.17 -2.39
N LYS A 56 21.84 0.98 -1.77
CA LYS A 56 22.80 1.70 -0.94
C LYS A 56 23.46 0.83 0.14
N PRO A 57 22.71 0.11 1.02
CA PRO A 57 23.35 -0.71 2.05
C PRO A 57 24.21 -1.83 1.46
N TYR A 58 23.84 -2.37 0.29
CA TYR A 58 24.65 -3.36 -0.40
C TYR A 58 25.99 -2.78 -0.88
N ARG A 59 25.96 -1.59 -1.50
CA ARG A 59 27.18 -0.90 -1.94
C ARG A 59 28.08 -0.50 -0.78
N ASP A 60 27.50 -0.02 0.31
CA ASP A 60 28.24 0.38 1.52
C ASP A 60 28.94 -0.83 2.17
N LEU A 61 28.30 -2.01 2.17
CA LEU A 61 28.91 -3.26 2.63
C LEU A 61 30.05 -3.72 1.72
N CYS A 62 29.88 -3.65 0.40
CA CYS A 62 30.95 -3.99 -0.55
C CYS A 62 32.18 -3.10 -0.36
N ALA A 63 31.97 -1.81 -0.12
CA ALA A 63 33.03 -0.85 0.15
C ALA A 63 33.73 -1.10 1.50
N SER A 64 32.99 -1.52 2.52
CA SER A 64 33.52 -1.71 3.88
C SER A 64 34.23 -3.06 4.09
N ARG A 65 33.97 -4.05 3.23
CA ARG A 65 34.48 -5.42 3.36
C ARG A 65 34.99 -5.93 2.00
N PRO A 66 36.22 -5.58 1.60
CA PRO A 66 36.81 -6.03 0.34
C PRO A 66 36.97 -7.56 0.24
N ASP A 67 36.90 -8.26 1.37
CA ASP A 67 36.94 -9.73 1.45
C ASP A 67 35.81 -10.42 0.66
N PHE A 68 34.67 -9.74 0.46
CA PHE A 68 33.51 -10.31 -0.24
C PHE A 68 33.59 -10.24 -1.77
N LYS A 69 34.64 -9.64 -2.36
CA LYS A 69 34.84 -9.53 -3.83
C LYS A 69 33.57 -9.15 -4.60
N CYS A 70 32.91 -8.09 -4.16
CA CYS A 70 31.66 -7.64 -4.75
C CYS A 70 31.80 -6.26 -5.40
N ASP A 71 31.35 -6.15 -6.66
CA ASP A 71 31.52 -4.95 -7.50
C ASP A 71 30.39 -3.92 -7.31
N GLY A 72 29.44 -4.15 -6.39
CA GLY A 72 28.32 -3.25 -6.12
C GLY A 72 27.31 -3.11 -7.29
N SER A 73 27.45 -3.93 -8.32
CA SER A 73 26.57 -4.00 -9.50
C SER A 73 25.42 -4.98 -9.27
N LEU A 74 24.23 -4.61 -9.76
CA LEU A 74 23.08 -5.52 -9.80
C LEU A 74 23.13 -6.32 -11.09
N PHE A 75 23.23 -7.65 -10.97
CA PHE A 75 23.14 -8.55 -12.10
C PHE A 75 21.71 -9.04 -12.28
N ALA A 76 21.18 -8.90 -13.49
CA ALA A 76 19.93 -9.55 -13.90
C ALA A 76 20.30 -10.91 -14.49
N LEU A 77 19.92 -12.00 -13.81
CA LEU A 77 20.23 -13.36 -14.25
C LEU A 77 19.22 -13.84 -15.30
N GLY A 78 17.98 -13.33 -15.22
CA GLY A 78 16.91 -13.58 -16.16
C GLY A 78 16.56 -12.37 -17.03
N PRO A 79 16.02 -12.60 -18.25
CA PRO A 79 15.60 -11.51 -19.15
C PRO A 79 14.43 -10.68 -18.59
N LEU A 80 13.64 -11.25 -17.66
CA LEU A 80 12.48 -10.61 -17.04
C LEU A 80 12.77 -10.05 -15.64
N ASP A 81 14.00 -10.14 -15.14
CA ASP A 81 14.34 -9.69 -13.78
C ASP A 81 14.15 -8.17 -13.63
N GLY A 82 14.55 -7.40 -14.64
CA GLY A 82 14.39 -5.95 -14.62
C GLY A 82 12.92 -5.50 -14.60
N LEU A 83 12.03 -6.23 -15.29
CA LEU A 83 10.59 -5.95 -15.26
C LEU A 83 9.99 -6.38 -13.92
N SER A 84 10.34 -7.57 -13.44
CA SER A 84 9.84 -8.13 -12.18
C SER A 84 10.25 -7.28 -10.98
N ALA A 85 11.48 -6.75 -10.97
CA ALA A 85 11.96 -5.83 -9.95
C ALA A 85 11.13 -4.53 -9.94
N ARG A 86 10.90 -3.92 -11.11
CA ARG A 86 10.06 -2.72 -11.25
C ARG A 86 8.64 -2.94 -10.73
N MET A 87 8.00 -4.04 -11.13
CA MET A 87 6.64 -4.37 -10.69
C MET A 87 6.56 -4.63 -9.19
N LYS A 88 7.53 -5.34 -8.61
CA LYS A 88 7.59 -5.58 -7.17
C LYS A 88 7.80 -4.28 -6.39
N ILE A 89 8.75 -3.45 -6.81
CA ILE A 89 9.05 -2.17 -6.15
C ILE A 89 7.85 -1.23 -6.24
N ALA A 90 7.23 -1.08 -7.42
CA ALA A 90 6.05 -0.26 -7.59
C ALA A 90 4.84 -0.80 -6.81
N GLY A 91 4.64 -2.12 -6.78
CA GLY A 91 3.56 -2.76 -6.03
C GLY A 91 3.68 -2.55 -4.53
N TYR A 92 4.83 -2.91 -3.94
CA TYR A 92 5.06 -2.73 -2.51
C TYR A 92 5.16 -1.26 -2.11
N GLY A 93 5.85 -0.44 -2.90
CA GLY A 93 5.95 1.00 -2.65
C GLY A 93 4.60 1.70 -2.77
N GLY A 94 3.82 1.38 -3.79
CA GLY A 94 2.47 1.91 -3.97
C GLY A 94 1.51 1.50 -2.86
N LEU A 95 1.61 0.26 -2.38
CA LEU A 95 0.86 -0.20 -1.22
C LEU A 95 1.22 0.58 0.06
N ILE A 96 2.51 0.81 0.31
CA ILE A 96 2.99 1.61 1.45
C ILE A 96 2.47 3.04 1.37
N LEU A 97 2.51 3.67 0.20
CA LEU A 97 1.98 5.02 0.00
C LEU A 97 0.46 5.10 0.15
N ALA A 98 -0.25 4.01 -0.15
CA ALA A 98 -1.70 3.93 -0.01
C ALA A 98 -2.18 3.61 1.42
N LEU A 99 -1.28 3.29 2.37
CA LEU A 99 -1.63 2.98 3.75
C LEU A 99 -2.56 4.02 4.41
N PRO A 100 -2.39 5.35 4.24
CA PRO A 100 -3.29 6.35 4.83
C PRO A 100 -4.72 6.33 4.27
N VAL A 101 -4.94 5.74 3.10
CA VAL A 101 -6.26 5.60 2.48
C VAL A 101 -6.88 4.24 2.80
N LEU A 102 -6.04 3.25 3.11
CA LEU A 102 -6.42 1.89 3.49
C LEU A 102 -6.85 1.77 4.95
N LEU A 103 -6.15 2.46 5.86
CA LEU A 103 -6.39 2.52 7.30
C LEU A 103 -7.46 3.57 7.62
#